data_AF-A0A9E3I6H8-F1
#
_entry.id   AF-A0A9E3I6H8-F1
#
_cell.length_a   1.000
_cell.length_b   1.000
_cell.length_c   1.000
_cell.angle_alpha   90.00
_cell.angle_beta   90.00
_cell.angle_gamma   90.00
#
_symmetry.space_group_name_H-M   'P 1'
#
loop_
_entity.id
_entity.type
_entity.pdbx_description
1 polymer ?
#
loop_
_entity_poly.entity_id
_entity_poly.type
_entity_poly.pdbx_seq_one_letter_code
_entity_poly.pdbx_strand_id
1 'polypeptide(L)'
;MAKSRVVFITVLTLLVFIAGCPPAEREPTGSPEVESPKFEPAKAEPNLFGPNEVESAKAEPNLFEPNEAEPVKTEPDELAPTEIESNQVESPKVQANEADPTQAEPNEPGPTRTEPNEIEPIKAEPNDVKPPPKVTFHGKCAAILSNFVDDKGMVNYRKLKLKRSQLKQLLSEFAGLNRSEYNSWPKEDKIAFWINAYNLQMLKIIIDNYPIDSYRLLHLLRGWEPDSIRHIDKRIGGIKSQKFHVMDEVFTLPQVEELFSGKELNEPRAFFALSYATLSSPPLRNEPYYGHKLNKQLEEQNKKFIFNSPAFRIDRKKRKVYLSTILQPTWFGSGFVPKYGTNKKFKDQEPAVRAVLSFLTNYISEQDTHFLEVENYSIEYITPNWRLNDNSRK
;
A
#
# COMPACT_ATOMS: atom_id res chain seq x y z
N MET A 1 13.58 -35.67 -57.26
CA MET A 1 12.52 -36.18 -56.36
C MET A 1 12.60 -35.42 -55.04
N ALA A 2 11.77 -34.38 -54.89
CA ALA A 2 11.65 -33.59 -53.68
C ALA A 2 10.19 -33.67 -53.21
N LYS A 3 9.95 -34.07 -51.96
CA LYS A 3 8.63 -34.03 -51.33
C LYS A 3 8.68 -33.05 -50.16
N SER A 4 8.17 -31.85 -50.39
CA SER A 4 7.84 -30.89 -49.34
C SER A 4 6.48 -31.25 -48.76
N ARG A 5 6.39 -31.39 -47.43
CA ARG A 5 5.12 -31.63 -46.71
C ARG A 5 4.56 -30.28 -46.28
N VAL A 6 3.48 -29.85 -46.91
CA VAL A 6 2.68 -28.69 -46.49
C VAL A 6 1.68 -29.16 -45.43
N VAL A 7 1.74 -28.56 -44.24
CA VAL A 7 0.78 -28.75 -43.14
C VAL A 7 -0.36 -27.77 -43.33
N PHE A 8 -1.58 -28.28 -43.55
CA PHE A 8 -2.80 -27.49 -43.60
C PHE A 8 -3.29 -27.23 -42.17
N ILE A 9 -3.33 -25.95 -41.75
CA ILE A 9 -4.00 -25.50 -40.53
C ILE A 9 -5.46 -25.25 -40.89
N THR A 10 -6.36 -26.09 -40.39
CA THR A 10 -7.81 -25.93 -40.54
C THR A 10 -8.31 -24.97 -39.44
N VAL A 11 -8.71 -23.77 -39.82
CA VAL A 11 -9.39 -22.81 -38.93
C VAL A 11 -10.89 -23.14 -38.94
N LEU A 12 -11.42 -23.59 -37.81
CA LEU A 12 -12.84 -23.88 -37.61
C LEU A 12 -13.56 -22.59 -37.17
N THR A 13 -14.27 -21.95 -38.09
CA THR A 13 -15.19 -20.83 -37.81
C THR A 13 -16.54 -21.36 -37.35
N LEU A 14 -16.90 -21.09 -36.09
CA LEU A 14 -18.20 -21.43 -35.52
C LEU A 14 -19.21 -20.29 -35.84
N LEU A 15 -20.09 -20.51 -36.82
CA LEU A 15 -21.24 -19.66 -37.12
C LEU A 15 -22.42 -20.07 -36.23
N VAL A 16 -22.82 -19.18 -35.32
CA VAL A 16 -24.04 -19.34 -34.50
C VAL A 16 -25.24 -18.83 -35.30
N PHE A 17 -26.09 -19.75 -35.77
CA PHE A 17 -27.42 -19.43 -36.29
C PHE A 17 -28.40 -19.30 -35.12
N ILE A 18 -28.95 -18.10 -34.89
CA ILE A 18 -30.11 -17.92 -34.02
C ILE A 18 -31.35 -17.92 -34.91
N ALA A 19 -32.04 -19.05 -34.96
CA ALA A 19 -33.39 -19.15 -35.52
C ALA A 19 -34.40 -18.64 -34.48
N GLY A 20 -35.18 -17.63 -34.86
CA GLY A 20 -36.23 -17.04 -34.03
C GLY A 20 -37.42 -17.98 -33.87
N CYS A 21 -37.92 -18.08 -32.64
CA CYS A 21 -39.22 -18.66 -32.30
C CYS A 21 -40.17 -17.51 -31.90
N PRO A 22 -41.41 -17.44 -32.42
CA PRO A 22 -42.36 -16.40 -32.02
C PRO A 22 -43.00 -16.74 -30.65
N PRO A 23 -43.36 -15.72 -29.83
CA PRO A 23 -43.95 -15.96 -28.53
C PRO A 23 -45.45 -16.27 -28.61
N ALA A 24 -45.90 -17.20 -27.76
CA ALA A 24 -47.30 -17.56 -27.55
C ALA A 24 -47.99 -16.60 -26.56
N GLU A 25 -49.21 -16.21 -26.90
CA GLU A 25 -50.13 -15.38 -26.10
C GLU A 25 -50.53 -16.04 -24.77
N ARG A 26 -50.64 -15.24 -23.71
CA ARG A 26 -51.43 -15.55 -22.51
C ARG A 26 -52.18 -14.31 -22.05
N GLU A 27 -53.49 -14.50 -21.88
CA GLU A 27 -54.48 -13.57 -21.33
C GLU A 27 -54.22 -13.19 -19.86
N PRO A 28 -54.72 -12.03 -19.38
CA PRO A 28 -54.34 -11.44 -18.09
C PRO A 28 -55.32 -11.82 -16.96
N THR A 29 -54.79 -11.96 -15.74
CA THR A 29 -55.57 -11.90 -14.49
C THR A 29 -55.00 -10.77 -13.62
N GLY A 30 -55.91 -9.95 -13.08
CA GLY A 30 -55.62 -8.60 -12.61
C GLY A 30 -55.29 -8.44 -11.12
N SER A 31 -55.40 -7.15 -10.73
CA SER A 31 -55.25 -6.52 -9.40
C SER A 31 -53.88 -5.89 -9.11
N PRO A 32 -53.81 -4.80 -8.31
CA PRO A 32 -54.32 -3.48 -8.65
C PRO A 32 -53.22 -2.40 -8.64
N GLU A 33 -53.59 -1.28 -9.22
CA GLU A 33 -52.85 -0.06 -9.52
C GLU A 33 -52.40 0.70 -8.24
N VAL A 34 -51.11 1.08 -8.19
CA VAL A 34 -50.59 2.13 -7.30
C VAL A 34 -49.76 3.08 -8.16
N GLU A 35 -50.25 4.32 -8.29
CA GLU A 35 -49.66 5.41 -9.06
C GLU A 35 -48.25 5.76 -8.58
N SER A 36 -47.34 6.00 -9.53
CA SER A 36 -46.03 6.62 -9.30
C SER A 36 -45.91 7.86 -10.19
N PRO A 37 -45.48 9.02 -9.68
CA PRO A 37 -45.48 10.27 -10.42
C PRO A 37 -44.39 10.31 -11.50
N LYS A 38 -44.78 10.76 -12.70
CA LYS A 38 -43.91 11.08 -13.84
C LYS A 38 -42.94 12.22 -13.50
N PHE A 39 -41.65 12.01 -13.76
CA PHE A 39 -40.68 13.08 -13.97
C PHE A 39 -40.25 13.08 -15.44
N GLU A 40 -40.40 14.23 -16.09
CA GLU A 40 -39.96 14.49 -17.46
C GLU A 40 -38.42 14.52 -17.57
N PRO A 41 -37.81 13.99 -18.64
CA PRO A 41 -36.39 14.16 -18.87
C PRO A 41 -36.11 15.49 -19.58
N ALA A 42 -35.19 16.27 -19.02
CA ALA A 42 -34.65 17.47 -19.65
C ALA A 42 -33.82 17.13 -20.89
N LYS A 43 -34.04 17.90 -21.97
CA LYS A 43 -33.31 17.87 -23.24
C LYS A 43 -31.84 18.25 -23.03
N ALA A 44 -30.93 17.48 -23.62
CA ALA A 44 -29.55 17.89 -23.89
C ALA A 44 -29.28 17.73 -25.39
N GLU A 45 -28.80 18.81 -26.02
CA GLU A 45 -28.45 18.91 -27.44
C GLU A 45 -27.17 18.12 -27.77
N PRO A 46 -27.03 17.57 -28.99
CA PRO A 46 -25.85 16.82 -29.39
C PRO A 46 -24.77 17.76 -29.96
N ASN A 47 -23.61 17.83 -29.32
CA ASN A 47 -22.42 18.41 -29.94
C ASN A 47 -21.72 17.37 -30.82
N LEU A 48 -21.77 17.65 -32.13
CA LEU A 48 -21.02 17.01 -33.20
C LEU A 48 -19.54 17.39 -33.11
N PHE A 49 -18.65 16.40 -33.00
CA PHE A 49 -17.26 16.52 -33.49
C PHE A 49 -16.89 15.20 -34.18
N GLY A 50 -16.53 15.33 -35.46
CA GLY A 50 -16.23 14.21 -36.37
C GLY A 50 -14.89 13.51 -36.06
N PRO A 51 -14.65 12.34 -36.68
CA PRO A 51 -13.43 11.59 -36.49
C PRO A 51 -12.29 12.17 -37.32
N ASN A 52 -11.18 12.52 -36.68
CA ASN A 52 -9.92 12.77 -37.37
C ASN A 52 -9.27 11.44 -37.73
N GLU A 53 -9.09 11.24 -39.04
CA GLU A 53 -8.13 10.30 -39.63
C GLU A 53 -6.71 10.63 -39.15
N VAL A 54 -5.95 9.61 -38.72
CA VAL A 54 -4.49 9.67 -38.72
C VAL A 54 -3.97 8.35 -39.26
N GLU A 55 -3.08 8.50 -40.23
CA GLU A 55 -2.45 7.50 -41.08
C GLU A 55 -1.77 6.36 -40.34
N SER A 56 -1.85 5.19 -40.98
CA SER A 56 -1.08 3.99 -40.65
C SER A 56 0.38 4.16 -41.08
N ALA A 57 1.28 4.36 -40.12
CA ALA A 57 2.70 4.15 -40.33
C ALA A 57 3.05 2.66 -40.05
N LYS A 58 3.35 1.92 -41.13
CA LYS A 58 4.02 0.61 -41.08
C LYS A 58 5.37 0.75 -40.38
N ALA A 59 5.58 0.02 -39.30
CA ALA A 59 6.91 -0.27 -38.78
C ALA A 59 7.30 -1.70 -39.21
N GLU A 60 8.39 -1.79 -39.97
CA GLU A 60 9.05 -3.04 -40.33
C GLU A 60 9.63 -3.73 -39.08
N PRO A 61 9.64 -5.07 -39.00
CA PRO A 61 10.29 -5.76 -37.91
C PRO A 61 11.80 -5.85 -38.17
N ASN A 62 12.60 -5.19 -37.33
CA ASN A 62 14.03 -5.48 -37.24
C ASN A 62 14.20 -6.89 -36.65
N LEU A 63 14.53 -7.85 -37.52
CA LEU A 63 15.18 -9.10 -37.13
C LEU A 63 16.58 -8.76 -36.61
N PHE A 64 16.82 -8.97 -35.32
CA PHE A 64 18.17 -9.20 -34.82
C PHE A 64 18.33 -10.70 -34.60
N GLU A 65 19.24 -11.30 -35.36
CA GLU A 65 19.72 -12.67 -35.17
C GLU A 65 20.38 -12.82 -33.79
N PRO A 66 20.21 -13.96 -33.11
CA PRO A 66 20.95 -14.25 -31.89
C PRO A 66 22.37 -14.72 -32.24
N ASN A 67 23.39 -13.99 -31.81
CA ASN A 67 24.75 -14.50 -31.82
C ASN A 67 24.91 -15.57 -30.73
N GLU A 68 25.13 -16.80 -31.18
CA GLU A 68 25.70 -17.89 -30.39
C GLU A 68 27.14 -17.52 -29.99
N ALA A 69 27.44 -17.60 -28.69
CA ALA A 69 28.81 -17.64 -28.19
C ALA A 69 28.95 -18.88 -27.32
N GLU A 70 29.75 -19.83 -27.80
CA GLU A 70 30.20 -21.02 -27.07
C GLU A 70 31.10 -20.67 -25.87
N PRO A 71 31.23 -21.56 -24.87
CA PRO A 71 31.72 -21.21 -23.55
C PRO A 71 33.26 -21.22 -23.49
N VAL A 72 33.83 -20.14 -22.94
CA VAL A 72 35.25 -20.12 -22.54
C VAL A 72 35.39 -20.79 -21.18
N LYS A 73 36.08 -21.94 -21.18
CA LYS A 73 36.61 -22.60 -19.98
C LYS A 73 37.73 -21.75 -19.39
N THR A 74 37.65 -21.42 -18.11
CA THR A 74 38.79 -21.06 -17.28
C THR A 74 38.67 -21.80 -15.96
N GLU A 75 39.74 -22.52 -15.62
CA GLU A 75 39.90 -23.33 -14.40
C GLU A 75 40.04 -22.46 -13.15
N PRO A 76 39.74 -23.00 -11.95
CA PRO A 76 39.77 -22.26 -10.70
C PRO A 76 41.17 -22.27 -10.06
N ASP A 77 41.65 -21.10 -9.65
CA ASP A 77 42.82 -21.01 -8.78
C ASP A 77 42.46 -21.47 -7.36
N GLU A 78 43.20 -22.48 -6.93
CA GLU A 78 43.19 -23.15 -5.64
C GLU A 78 44.11 -22.37 -4.67
N LEU A 79 43.55 -21.78 -3.61
CA LEU A 79 44.31 -21.33 -2.46
C LEU A 79 43.67 -21.89 -1.17
N ALA A 80 44.40 -22.81 -0.55
CA ALA A 80 44.05 -23.51 0.68
C ALA A 80 43.92 -22.56 1.89
N PRO A 81 43.01 -22.84 2.84
CA PRO A 81 43.15 -22.37 4.20
C PRO A 81 43.82 -23.44 5.08
N THR A 82 44.97 -23.09 5.61
CA THR A 82 45.70 -23.83 6.65
C THR A 82 44.98 -23.66 7.99
N GLU A 83 44.58 -24.77 8.62
CA GLU A 83 44.23 -24.83 10.05
C GLU A 83 45.53 -24.81 10.87
N ILE A 84 45.73 -23.84 11.79
CA ILE A 84 46.49 -24.02 13.05
C ILE A 84 46.02 -23.01 14.13
N GLU A 85 45.58 -23.59 15.24
CA GLU A 85 45.59 -23.22 16.68
C GLU A 85 45.25 -21.82 17.22
N SER A 86 44.38 -21.89 18.23
CA SER A 86 44.12 -20.87 19.25
C SER A 86 45.35 -20.61 20.12
N ASN A 87 45.64 -19.34 20.41
CA ASN A 87 46.21 -18.98 21.70
C ASN A 87 45.78 -17.59 22.17
N GLN A 88 45.51 -17.54 23.47
CA GLN A 88 44.98 -16.43 24.25
C GLN A 88 45.98 -15.28 24.36
N VAL A 89 45.48 -14.05 24.50
CA VAL A 89 46.25 -12.94 25.07
C VAL A 89 45.40 -12.23 26.14
N GLU A 90 46.00 -12.19 27.34
CA GLU A 90 45.54 -11.65 28.61
C GLU A 90 45.41 -10.12 28.66
N SER A 91 44.60 -9.68 29.62
CA SER A 91 44.47 -8.31 30.11
C SER A 91 45.65 -7.91 31.00
N PRO A 92 46.08 -6.64 31.05
CA PRO A 92 46.96 -6.18 32.12
C PRO A 92 46.15 -5.68 33.32
N LYS A 93 46.42 -6.28 34.49
CA LYS A 93 46.17 -5.70 35.82
C LYS A 93 47.31 -4.73 36.15
N VAL A 94 46.99 -3.59 36.78
CA VAL A 94 47.98 -2.79 37.53
C VAL A 94 47.45 -2.54 38.94
N GLN A 95 48.29 -2.87 39.91
CA GLN A 95 48.13 -2.70 41.37
C GLN A 95 48.39 -1.25 41.79
N ALA A 96 47.77 -0.89 42.93
CA ALA A 96 47.94 0.37 43.66
C ALA A 96 49.26 0.43 44.46
N ASN A 97 49.72 1.65 44.81
CA ASN A 97 50.32 2.01 46.10
C ASN A 97 50.41 3.54 46.30
N GLU A 98 49.72 4.00 47.36
CA GLU A 98 50.00 5.02 48.41
C GLU A 98 50.81 6.33 48.21
N ALA A 99 50.10 7.45 48.47
CA ALA A 99 50.33 8.56 49.46
C ALA A 99 51.54 9.55 49.43
N ASP A 100 51.22 10.82 49.08
CA ASP A 100 51.37 12.15 49.77
C ASP A 100 52.75 12.71 50.26
N PRO A 101 52.91 14.03 50.61
CA PRO A 101 52.35 15.33 50.13
C PRO A 101 53.44 16.43 49.87
N THR A 102 53.02 17.66 49.48
CA THR A 102 53.44 19.00 50.05
C THR A 102 53.72 20.14 49.02
N GLN A 103 52.87 21.19 49.07
CA GLN A 103 53.03 22.68 48.90
C GLN A 103 53.84 23.28 47.70
N ALA A 104 53.52 24.45 47.09
CA ALA A 104 52.82 25.67 47.52
C ALA A 104 52.24 26.51 46.32
N GLU A 105 51.32 27.41 46.68
CA GLU A 105 50.55 28.48 45.99
C GLU A 105 51.35 29.66 45.35
N PRO A 106 50.77 30.81 44.85
CA PRO A 106 49.35 31.22 44.60
C PRO A 106 49.09 31.90 43.22
N ASN A 107 47.81 32.14 42.88
CA ASN A 107 47.26 33.46 42.50
C ASN A 107 45.74 33.42 42.19
N GLU A 108 44.99 34.28 42.89
CA GLU A 108 43.58 34.71 42.70
C GLU A 108 43.31 35.34 41.30
N PRO A 109 42.06 35.50 40.80
CA PRO A 109 40.86 35.96 41.54
C PRO A 109 39.53 35.22 41.26
N GLY A 110 38.58 35.36 42.19
CA GLY A 110 37.28 34.67 42.16
C GLY A 110 36.25 35.21 41.16
N PRO A 111 35.15 34.47 40.95
CA PRO A 111 33.90 35.05 40.50
C PRO A 111 32.71 34.69 41.40
N THR A 112 32.04 35.74 41.86
CA THR A 112 30.60 36.01 41.73
C THR A 112 29.65 34.82 41.66
N ARG A 113 28.86 34.69 42.74
CA ARG A 113 27.65 33.88 42.86
C ARG A 113 26.61 34.30 41.81
N THR A 114 26.33 33.44 40.84
CA THR A 114 25.14 33.50 39.98
C THR A 114 24.19 32.36 40.38
N GLU A 115 22.94 32.74 40.65
CA GLU A 115 21.84 31.84 40.99
C GLU A 115 21.53 30.88 39.83
N PRO A 116 21.08 29.64 40.09
CA PRO A 116 20.59 28.77 39.04
C PRO A 116 19.23 29.30 38.58
N ASN A 117 19.10 29.62 37.29
CA ASN A 117 17.81 29.87 36.65
C ASN A 117 16.89 28.67 36.88
N GLU A 118 15.88 28.88 37.72
CA GLU A 118 14.72 28.02 37.86
C GLU A 118 13.91 28.13 36.56
N ILE A 119 14.08 27.14 35.68
CA ILE A 119 13.21 26.99 34.51
C ILE A 119 11.86 26.55 35.07
N GLU A 120 10.89 27.47 35.05
CA GLU A 120 9.50 27.17 35.34
C GLU A 120 9.06 25.95 34.49
N PRO A 121 8.40 24.94 35.08
CA PRO A 121 7.90 23.83 34.32
C PRO A 121 6.86 24.37 33.33
N ILE A 122 7.09 24.13 32.04
CA ILE A 122 6.11 24.36 30.98
C ILE A 122 4.84 23.61 31.39
N LYS A 123 3.85 24.35 31.88
CA LYS A 123 2.48 23.87 32.04
C LYS A 123 2.01 23.52 30.63
N ALA A 124 2.08 22.24 30.28
CA ALA A 124 1.30 21.74 29.17
C ALA A 124 -0.16 22.06 29.49
N GLU A 125 -0.78 22.93 28.70
CA GLU A 125 -2.23 23.04 28.67
C GLU A 125 -2.78 21.61 28.48
N PRO A 126 -3.78 21.18 29.27
CA PRO A 126 -4.39 19.90 29.03
C PRO A 126 -5.06 20.00 27.66
N ASN A 127 -4.45 19.39 26.65
CA ASN A 127 -5.16 19.04 25.43
C ASN A 127 -6.45 18.36 25.90
N ASP A 128 -7.61 18.88 25.47
CA ASP A 128 -8.91 18.24 25.63
C ASP A 128 -8.89 16.89 24.90
N VAL A 129 -8.17 15.91 25.45
CA VAL A 129 -8.17 14.53 24.99
C VAL A 129 -9.47 13.96 25.49
N LYS A 130 -10.52 14.17 24.69
CA LYS A 130 -11.79 13.46 24.85
C LYS A 130 -11.43 11.98 25.06
N PRO A 131 -11.96 11.32 26.11
CA PRO A 131 -11.63 9.92 26.37
C PRO A 131 -11.92 9.11 25.10
N PRO A 132 -11.05 8.14 24.75
CA PRO A 132 -11.23 7.36 23.55
C PRO A 132 -12.61 6.71 23.57
N PRO A 133 -13.31 6.65 22.43
CA PRO A 133 -14.62 6.03 22.38
C PRO A 133 -14.51 4.59 22.86
N LYS A 134 -15.44 4.19 23.75
CA LYS A 134 -15.50 2.81 24.26
C LYS A 134 -16.13 1.92 23.19
N VAL A 135 -15.33 1.56 22.20
CA VAL A 135 -15.75 0.63 21.13
C VAL A 135 -15.39 -0.81 21.46
N THR A 136 -16.33 -1.72 21.26
CA THR A 136 -16.19 -3.15 21.57
C THR A 136 -15.30 -3.89 20.58
N PHE A 137 -15.13 -3.34 19.36
CA PHE A 137 -14.41 -4.02 18.29
C PHE A 137 -12.89 -3.99 18.46
N HIS A 138 -12.30 -3.03 19.18
CA HIS A 138 -10.83 -2.90 19.30
C HIS A 138 -10.13 -4.17 19.81
N GLY A 139 -10.67 -4.79 20.87
CA GLY A 139 -10.10 -6.03 21.42
C GLY A 139 -10.19 -7.20 20.44
N LYS A 140 -11.29 -7.30 19.69
CA LYS A 140 -11.49 -8.32 18.65
C LYS A 140 -10.58 -8.08 17.44
N CYS A 141 -10.40 -6.82 17.01
CA CYS A 141 -9.43 -6.44 15.99
C CYS A 141 -8.02 -6.86 16.40
N ALA A 142 -7.60 -6.51 17.63
CA ALA A 142 -6.30 -6.88 18.16
C ALA A 142 -6.11 -8.40 18.16
N ALA A 143 -7.09 -9.17 18.63
CA ALA A 143 -7.02 -10.63 18.63
C ALA A 143 -6.91 -11.23 17.22
N ILE A 144 -7.57 -10.67 16.19
CA ILE A 144 -7.39 -11.14 14.81
C ILE A 144 -5.99 -10.78 14.31
N LEU A 145 -5.60 -9.51 14.41
CA LEU A 145 -4.34 -9.04 13.83
C LEU A 145 -3.13 -9.70 14.50
N SER A 146 -3.10 -9.82 15.83
CA SER A 146 -1.96 -10.40 16.54
C SER A 146 -1.79 -11.91 16.33
N ASN A 147 -2.89 -12.64 16.11
CA ASN A 147 -2.85 -14.10 15.94
C ASN A 147 -2.54 -14.53 14.52
N PHE A 148 -2.80 -13.69 13.52
CA PHE A 148 -2.72 -14.06 12.11
C PHE A 148 -1.74 -13.23 11.29
N VAL A 149 -1.22 -12.11 11.81
CA VAL A 149 -0.26 -11.24 11.11
C VAL A 149 1.07 -11.27 11.85
N ASP A 150 2.15 -11.55 11.12
CA ASP A 150 3.52 -11.54 11.68
C ASP A 150 4.13 -10.13 11.72
N ASP A 151 5.34 -10.03 12.27
CA ASP A 151 6.12 -8.79 12.40
C ASP A 151 6.49 -8.16 11.04
N LYS A 152 6.54 -8.98 9.98
CA LYS A 152 6.78 -8.55 8.60
C LYS A 152 5.50 -8.11 7.89
N GLY A 153 4.34 -8.27 8.51
CA GLY A 153 3.04 -7.95 7.92
C GLY A 153 2.53 -9.00 6.95
N MET A 154 3.04 -10.23 7.05
CA MET A 154 2.53 -11.39 6.32
C MET A 154 1.40 -12.05 7.10
N VAL A 155 0.41 -12.59 6.39
CA VAL A 155 -0.81 -13.10 7.01
C VAL A 155 -0.92 -14.62 6.83
N ASN A 156 -1.33 -15.32 7.89
CA ASN A 156 -1.65 -16.73 7.82
C ASN A 156 -3.10 -16.93 7.38
N TYR A 157 -3.36 -16.75 6.08
CA TYR A 157 -4.71 -16.82 5.52
C TYR A 157 -5.39 -18.17 5.71
N ARG A 158 -4.62 -19.27 5.69
CA ARG A 158 -5.12 -20.62 5.98
C ARG A 158 -5.73 -20.70 7.38
N LYS A 159 -5.01 -20.25 8.42
CA LYS A 159 -5.52 -20.25 9.80
C LYS A 159 -6.65 -19.24 9.99
N LEU A 160 -6.52 -18.04 9.39
CA LEU A 160 -7.56 -17.01 9.48
C LEU A 160 -8.89 -17.48 8.86
N LYS A 161 -8.85 -18.21 7.73
CA LYS A 161 -10.05 -18.78 7.09
C LYS A 161 -10.81 -19.73 8.03
N LEU A 162 -10.11 -20.49 8.87
CA LEU A 162 -10.74 -21.35 9.89
C LEU A 162 -11.48 -20.52 10.96
N LYS A 163 -11.12 -19.24 11.13
CA LYS A 163 -11.78 -18.28 12.04
C LYS A 163 -12.66 -17.26 11.32
N ARG A 164 -13.08 -17.53 10.06
CA ARG A 164 -13.93 -16.62 9.27
C ARG A 164 -15.18 -16.11 9.99
N SER A 165 -15.78 -16.92 10.86
CA SER A 165 -16.94 -16.51 11.66
C SER A 165 -16.60 -15.38 12.64
N GLN A 166 -15.41 -15.39 13.24
CA GLN A 166 -14.95 -14.34 14.14
C GLN A 166 -14.71 -13.04 13.38
N LEU A 167 -14.09 -13.11 12.20
CA LEU A 167 -13.90 -11.94 11.33
C LEU A 167 -15.24 -11.37 10.85
N LYS A 168 -16.19 -12.23 10.46
CA LYS A 168 -17.54 -11.81 10.07
C LYS A 168 -18.27 -11.11 11.21
N GLN A 169 -18.23 -11.67 12.42
CA GLN A 169 -18.84 -11.06 13.59
C GLN A 169 -18.23 -9.69 13.90
N LEU A 170 -16.90 -9.58 13.80
CA LEU A 170 -16.20 -8.31 13.97
C LEU A 170 -16.66 -7.27 12.95
N LEU A 171 -16.71 -7.63 11.66
CA LEU A 171 -17.17 -6.71 10.61
C LEU A 171 -18.65 -6.32 10.77
N SER A 172 -19.48 -7.17 11.39
CA SER A 172 -20.85 -6.79 11.75
C SER A 172 -20.92 -5.69 12.80
N GLU A 173 -19.91 -5.55 13.69
CA GLU A 173 -19.84 -4.42 14.62
C GLU A 173 -19.50 -3.10 13.91
N PHE A 174 -18.67 -3.15 12.86
CA PHE A 174 -18.43 -1.98 11.99
C PHE A 174 -19.69 -1.63 11.18
N ALA A 175 -20.42 -2.63 10.70
CA ALA A 175 -21.66 -2.44 9.95
C ALA A 175 -22.76 -1.80 10.81
N GLY A 176 -22.92 -2.25 12.06
CA GLY A 176 -23.96 -1.76 12.98
C GLY A 176 -23.55 -0.60 13.90
N LEU A 177 -22.38 0.01 13.69
CA LEU A 177 -21.95 1.15 14.49
C LEU A 177 -22.92 2.31 14.29
N ASN A 178 -23.40 2.91 15.40
CA ASN A 178 -24.30 4.03 15.33
C ASN A 178 -23.62 5.27 14.72
N ARG A 179 -24.23 5.86 13.70
CA ARG A 179 -23.67 7.03 12.99
C ARG A 179 -23.49 8.26 13.89
N SER A 180 -24.40 8.50 14.84
CA SER A 180 -24.29 9.59 15.81
C SER A 180 -23.09 9.40 16.73
N GLU A 181 -22.86 8.16 17.18
CA GLU A 181 -21.68 7.81 17.96
C GLU A 181 -20.39 8.13 17.17
N TYR A 182 -20.26 7.62 15.94
CA TYR A 182 -19.11 7.92 15.06
C TYR A 182 -18.93 9.43 14.85
N ASN A 183 -20.01 10.17 14.59
CA ASN A 183 -19.94 11.60 14.33
C ASN A 183 -19.35 12.38 15.51
N SER A 184 -19.58 11.90 16.74
CA SER A 184 -19.05 12.48 17.97
C SER A 184 -17.56 12.22 18.22
N TRP A 185 -16.93 11.32 17.45
CA TRP A 185 -15.54 10.93 17.68
C TRP A 185 -14.55 12.03 17.26
N PRO A 186 -13.40 12.13 17.94
CA PRO A 186 -12.25 12.88 17.44
C PRO A 186 -11.83 12.42 16.04
N LYS A 187 -11.16 13.31 15.31
CA LYS A 187 -10.74 13.06 13.93
C LYS A 187 -9.81 11.83 13.83
N GLU A 188 -8.92 11.67 14.79
CA GLU A 188 -7.94 10.59 14.85
C GLU A 188 -8.64 9.23 15.02
N ASP A 189 -9.69 9.15 15.84
CA ASP A 189 -10.48 7.92 16.00
C ASP A 189 -11.25 7.58 14.71
N LYS A 190 -11.75 8.58 13.97
CA LYS A 190 -12.39 8.37 12.66
C LYS A 190 -11.40 7.81 11.62
N ILE A 191 -10.19 8.36 11.57
CA ILE A 191 -9.13 7.87 10.66
C ILE A 191 -8.74 6.44 11.05
N ALA A 192 -8.48 6.18 12.34
CA ALA A 192 -8.14 4.86 12.83
C ALA A 192 -9.23 3.81 12.51
N PHE A 193 -10.50 4.19 12.70
CA PHE A 193 -11.65 3.38 12.35
C PHE A 193 -11.65 2.96 10.88
N TRP A 194 -11.49 3.91 9.95
CA TRP A 194 -11.51 3.61 8.52
C TRP A 194 -10.32 2.79 8.05
N ILE A 195 -9.12 3.00 8.62
CA ILE A 195 -7.96 2.14 8.33
C ILE A 195 -8.23 0.70 8.79
N ASN A 196 -8.78 0.53 10.00
CA ASN A 196 -9.12 -0.79 10.53
C ASN A 196 -10.22 -1.48 9.70
N ALA A 197 -11.29 -0.76 9.36
CA ALA A 197 -12.39 -1.25 8.54
C ALA A 197 -11.89 -1.73 7.17
N TYR A 198 -11.07 -0.90 6.50
CA TYR A 198 -10.46 -1.25 5.22
C TYR A 198 -9.64 -2.54 5.30
N ASN A 199 -8.70 -2.59 6.24
CA ASN A 199 -7.78 -3.73 6.36
C ASN A 199 -8.50 -5.03 6.72
N LEU A 200 -9.48 -4.98 7.64
CA LEU A 200 -10.29 -6.15 8.00
C LEU A 200 -11.17 -6.62 6.83
N GLN A 201 -11.73 -5.67 6.07
CA GLN A 201 -12.50 -6.01 4.88
C GLN A 201 -11.62 -6.63 3.80
N MET A 202 -10.39 -6.14 3.61
CA MET A 202 -9.43 -6.75 2.70
C MET A 202 -9.10 -8.19 3.13
N LEU A 203 -8.87 -8.43 4.43
CA LEU A 203 -8.69 -9.78 4.97
C LEU A 203 -9.89 -10.68 4.66
N LYS A 204 -11.13 -10.17 4.82
CA LYS A 204 -12.35 -10.92 4.49
C LYS A 204 -12.40 -11.30 3.01
N ILE A 205 -12.14 -10.34 2.11
CA ILE A 205 -12.13 -10.58 0.67
C ILE A 205 -11.12 -11.68 0.32
N ILE A 206 -9.92 -11.65 0.91
CA ILE A 206 -8.93 -12.71 0.66
C ILE A 206 -9.43 -14.07 1.16
N ILE A 207 -9.88 -14.20 2.41
CA ILE A 207 -10.25 -15.53 2.95
C ILE A 207 -11.49 -16.15 2.27
N ASP A 208 -12.40 -15.32 1.77
CA ASP A 208 -13.55 -15.78 0.99
C ASP A 208 -13.12 -16.39 -0.36
N ASN A 209 -11.97 -15.95 -0.87
CA ASN A 209 -11.36 -16.41 -2.11
C ASN A 209 -10.10 -17.27 -1.87
N TYR A 210 -9.86 -17.77 -0.65
CA TYR A 210 -8.64 -18.50 -0.32
C TYR A 210 -8.87 -20.02 -0.30
N PRO A 211 -8.04 -20.90 -0.90
CA PRO A 211 -6.90 -20.55 -1.75
C PRO A 211 -7.38 -19.85 -3.03
N ILE A 212 -6.57 -18.91 -3.53
CA ILE A 212 -6.89 -18.16 -4.75
C ILE A 212 -6.77 -19.11 -5.94
N ASP A 213 -7.91 -19.40 -6.57
CA ASP A 213 -7.95 -20.16 -7.82
C ASP A 213 -7.38 -19.30 -8.95
N SER A 214 -6.34 -19.79 -9.61
CA SER A 214 -5.67 -19.06 -10.68
C SER A 214 -5.88 -19.68 -12.06
N TYR A 215 -6.01 -18.82 -13.06
CA TYR A 215 -6.16 -19.26 -14.45
C TYR A 215 -4.77 -19.52 -15.04
N ARG A 216 -4.43 -20.78 -15.28
CA ARG A 216 -3.09 -21.20 -15.77
C ARG A 216 -2.63 -20.45 -17.02
N LEU A 217 -3.56 -20.13 -17.92
CA LEU A 217 -3.25 -19.36 -19.13
C LEU A 217 -2.70 -17.95 -18.82
N LEU A 218 -3.15 -17.34 -17.73
CA LEU A 218 -2.72 -16.00 -17.34
C LEU A 218 -1.34 -16.00 -16.68
N HIS A 219 -0.80 -17.15 -16.23
CA HIS A 219 0.50 -17.22 -15.55
C HIS A 219 1.68 -16.72 -16.40
N LEU A 220 1.53 -16.69 -17.72
CA LEU A 220 2.53 -16.15 -18.65
C LEU A 220 2.54 -14.62 -18.69
N LEU A 221 1.50 -13.96 -18.16
CA LEU A 221 1.38 -12.52 -18.12
C LEU A 221 1.98 -11.98 -16.82
N ARG A 222 2.79 -10.92 -16.94
CA ARG A 222 3.42 -10.27 -15.78
C ARG A 222 2.37 -9.86 -14.73
N GLY A 223 2.62 -10.20 -13.47
CA GLY A 223 1.73 -9.90 -12.34
C GLY A 223 0.56 -10.88 -12.17
N TRP A 224 0.48 -11.95 -12.95
CA TRP A 224 -0.56 -12.99 -12.83
C TRP A 224 0.03 -14.31 -12.32
N GLU A 225 1.01 -14.20 -11.43
CA GLU A 225 1.59 -15.35 -10.76
C GLU A 225 0.51 -16.21 -10.07
N PRO A 226 0.74 -17.50 -9.80
CA PRO A 226 -0.32 -18.42 -9.36
C PRO A 226 -1.06 -18.02 -8.07
N ASP A 227 -0.40 -17.29 -7.16
CA ASP A 227 -0.95 -16.78 -5.90
C ASP A 227 -1.26 -15.27 -5.95
N SER A 228 -1.38 -14.70 -7.15
CA SER A 228 -1.69 -13.28 -7.36
C SER A 228 -3.15 -12.96 -7.01
N ILE A 229 -3.37 -11.88 -6.27
CA ILE A 229 -4.73 -11.39 -5.95
C ILE A 229 -5.52 -10.98 -7.21
N ARG A 230 -4.84 -10.80 -8.35
CA ARG A 230 -5.46 -10.43 -9.62
C ARG A 230 -6.36 -11.51 -10.20
N HIS A 231 -6.23 -12.75 -9.73
CA HIS A 231 -7.11 -13.87 -10.11
C HIS A 231 -8.47 -13.83 -9.42
N ILE A 232 -8.67 -13.02 -8.37
CA ILE A 232 -9.98 -12.86 -7.71
C ILE A 232 -10.99 -12.28 -8.71
N ASP A 233 -12.11 -12.99 -8.88
CA ASP A 233 -13.02 -12.94 -10.04
C ASP A 233 -13.35 -11.53 -10.53
N LYS A 234 -12.98 -11.25 -11.78
CA LYS A 234 -13.27 -9.99 -12.48
C LYS A 234 -14.73 -9.88 -12.95
N ARG A 235 -15.50 -10.96 -13.01
CA ARG A 235 -16.93 -10.92 -13.41
C ARG A 235 -17.79 -10.15 -12.41
N ILE A 236 -17.37 -10.09 -11.14
CA ILE A 236 -17.96 -9.24 -10.10
C ILE A 236 -17.10 -7.96 -9.90
N GLY A 237 -16.46 -7.47 -10.96
CA GLY A 237 -15.61 -6.27 -10.94
C GLY A 237 -14.31 -6.38 -10.13
N GLY A 238 -13.94 -7.59 -9.71
CA GLY A 238 -12.74 -7.85 -8.92
C GLY A 238 -12.81 -7.26 -7.51
N ILE A 239 -11.66 -7.18 -6.84
CA ILE A 239 -11.54 -6.69 -5.45
C ILE A 239 -12.13 -5.29 -5.28
N LYS A 240 -11.99 -4.41 -6.29
CA LYS A 240 -12.43 -3.01 -6.24
C LYS A 240 -13.95 -2.86 -6.22
N SER A 241 -14.71 -3.83 -6.72
CA SER A 241 -16.17 -3.79 -6.79
C SER A 241 -16.86 -4.53 -5.66
N GLN A 242 -16.09 -5.12 -4.74
CA GLN A 242 -16.63 -5.80 -3.55
C GLN A 242 -17.31 -4.79 -2.63
N LYS A 243 -18.62 -5.00 -2.40
CA LYS A 243 -19.45 -4.17 -1.55
C LYS A 243 -19.49 -4.70 -0.12
N PHE A 244 -19.49 -3.80 0.86
CA PHE A 244 -19.60 -4.13 2.27
C PHE A 244 -20.28 -3.00 3.04
N HIS A 245 -20.84 -3.32 4.21
CA HIS A 245 -21.55 -2.36 5.04
C HIS A 245 -20.64 -1.77 6.11
N VAL A 246 -20.74 -0.46 6.34
CA VAL A 246 -20.16 0.26 7.47
C VAL A 246 -21.17 1.33 7.90
N MET A 247 -21.56 1.34 9.18
CA MET A 247 -22.60 2.25 9.70
C MET A 247 -23.88 2.28 8.83
N ASP A 248 -24.42 1.10 8.52
CA ASP A 248 -25.59 0.86 7.65
C ASP A 248 -25.49 1.35 6.19
N GLU A 249 -24.38 1.98 5.81
CA GLU A 249 -24.11 2.43 4.44
C GLU A 249 -23.25 1.40 3.66
N VAL A 250 -23.40 1.36 2.34
CA VAL A 250 -22.65 0.45 1.47
C VAL A 250 -21.43 1.13 0.89
N PHE A 251 -20.26 0.55 1.13
CA PHE A 251 -18.96 1.01 0.62
C PHE A 251 -18.28 -0.02 -0.27
N THR A 252 -17.31 0.47 -1.04
CA THR A 252 -16.27 -0.29 -1.72
C THR A 252 -14.91 0.16 -1.21
N LEU A 253 -13.86 -0.64 -1.44
CA LEU A 253 -12.51 -0.25 -1.01
C LEU A 253 -12.07 1.10 -1.61
N PRO A 254 -12.29 1.40 -2.91
CA PRO A 254 -11.98 2.72 -3.47
C PRO A 254 -12.73 3.87 -2.81
N GLN A 255 -14.02 3.69 -2.48
CA GLN A 255 -14.77 4.74 -1.77
C GLN A 255 -14.21 5.01 -0.37
N VAL A 256 -13.71 3.99 0.34
CA VAL A 256 -13.01 4.19 1.62
C VAL A 256 -11.67 4.89 1.42
N GLU A 257 -10.94 4.57 0.35
CA GLU A 257 -9.67 5.23 0.01
C GLU A 257 -9.85 6.73 -0.25
N GLU A 258 -10.93 7.11 -0.93
CA GLU A 258 -11.28 8.52 -1.21
C GLU A 258 -11.49 9.33 0.07
N LEU A 259 -11.98 8.71 1.15
CA LEU A 259 -12.20 9.40 2.44
C LEU A 259 -10.91 10.03 2.97
N PHE A 260 -9.75 9.39 2.79
CA PHE A 260 -8.46 9.88 3.27
C PHE A 260 -7.96 11.14 2.53
N SER A 261 -8.44 11.37 1.31
CA SER A 261 -8.18 12.59 0.54
C SER A 261 -9.28 13.64 0.72
N GLY A 262 -10.45 13.21 1.20
CA GLY A 262 -11.61 14.05 1.42
C GLY A 262 -11.41 15.06 2.54
N LYS A 263 -12.24 16.11 2.54
CA LYS A 263 -12.18 17.21 3.53
C LYS A 263 -12.35 16.72 4.98
N GLU A 264 -13.08 15.63 5.19
CA GLU A 264 -13.34 15.08 6.52
C GLU A 264 -12.06 14.52 7.16
N LEU A 265 -11.35 13.61 6.47
CA LEU A 265 -10.16 12.97 7.04
C LEU A 265 -8.87 13.70 6.64
N ASN A 266 -8.69 14.06 5.36
CA ASN A 266 -7.50 14.74 4.83
C ASN A 266 -6.19 14.23 5.47
N GLU A 267 -5.98 12.91 5.43
CA GLU A 267 -4.86 12.22 6.05
C GLU A 267 -4.20 11.22 5.07
N PRO A 268 -3.41 11.71 4.11
CA PRO A 268 -2.77 10.87 3.10
C PRO A 268 -1.69 9.93 3.68
N ARG A 269 -1.20 10.14 4.91
CA ARG A 269 -0.33 9.15 5.60
C ARG A 269 -1.02 7.80 5.76
N ALA A 270 -2.36 7.77 5.79
CA ALA A 270 -3.15 6.56 5.90
C ALA A 270 -2.99 5.63 4.69
N PHE A 271 -2.62 6.12 3.50
CA PHE A 271 -2.38 5.26 2.33
C PHE A 271 -1.27 4.23 2.55
N PHE A 272 -0.31 4.53 3.42
CA PHE A 272 0.75 3.62 3.84
C PHE A 272 0.32 2.67 4.98
N ALA A 273 -0.91 2.81 5.46
CA ALA A 273 -1.55 1.93 6.42
C ALA A 273 -2.61 1.00 5.79
N LEU A 274 -2.94 1.19 4.51
CA LEU A 274 -3.87 0.36 3.76
C LEU A 274 -3.13 -0.80 3.10
N SER A 275 -3.31 -2.02 3.62
CA SER A 275 -2.70 -3.21 3.03
C SER A 275 -3.61 -3.77 1.93
N TYR A 276 -3.07 -3.89 0.73
CA TYR A 276 -3.73 -4.53 -0.42
C TYR A 276 -3.53 -6.05 -0.45
N ALA A 277 -3.03 -6.64 0.64
CA ALA A 277 -2.69 -8.05 0.73
C ALA A 277 -1.67 -8.53 -0.31
N THR A 278 -0.77 -7.65 -0.78
CA THR A 278 0.28 -8.02 -1.74
C THR A 278 1.67 -7.81 -1.18
N LEU A 279 2.66 -8.51 -1.73
CA LEU A 279 4.07 -8.35 -1.37
C LEU A 279 4.63 -6.94 -1.64
N SER A 280 4.01 -6.17 -2.53
CA SER A 280 4.40 -4.77 -2.82
C SER A 280 3.51 -3.72 -2.14
N SER A 281 2.46 -4.14 -1.44
CA SER A 281 1.61 -3.21 -0.69
C SER A 281 2.24 -2.86 0.68
N PRO A 282 1.76 -1.79 1.34
CA PRO A 282 2.17 -1.52 2.70
C PRO A 282 1.94 -2.73 3.62
N PRO A 283 2.91 -3.08 4.49
CA PRO A 283 2.79 -4.25 5.34
C PRO A 283 1.63 -4.05 6.31
N LEU A 284 0.81 -5.09 6.50
CA LEU A 284 -0.28 -5.04 7.46
C LEU A 284 0.30 -5.01 8.89
N ARG A 285 -0.19 -4.09 9.72
CA ARG A 285 0.20 -4.02 11.13
C ARG A 285 -0.49 -5.15 11.91
N ASN A 286 0.25 -5.79 12.82
CA ASN A 286 -0.26 -6.88 13.68
C ASN A 286 -1.04 -6.37 14.91
N GLU A 287 -1.37 -5.08 14.94
CA GLU A 287 -2.27 -4.44 15.90
C GLU A 287 -3.16 -3.43 15.16
N PRO A 288 -4.36 -3.11 15.69
CA PRO A 288 -5.22 -2.12 15.08
C PRO A 288 -4.69 -0.71 15.31
N TYR A 289 -5.19 0.22 14.50
CA TYR A 289 -4.99 1.63 14.70
C TYR A 289 -5.91 2.14 15.80
N TYR A 290 -5.39 3.02 16.66
CA TYR A 290 -6.16 3.66 17.73
C TYR A 290 -6.03 5.17 17.60
N GLY A 291 -7.09 5.95 17.81
CA GLY A 291 -7.04 7.41 17.68
C GLY A 291 -5.92 8.03 18.51
N HIS A 292 -5.85 7.68 19.81
CA HIS A 292 -4.81 8.17 20.73
C HIS A 292 -3.36 7.73 20.39
N LYS A 293 -3.16 6.74 19.50
CA LYS A 293 -1.82 6.30 19.03
C LYS A 293 -1.59 6.59 17.55
N LEU A 294 -2.59 7.13 16.85
CA LEU A 294 -2.65 7.15 15.39
C LEU A 294 -1.41 7.81 14.79
N ASN A 295 -1.02 8.99 15.29
CA ASN A 295 0.13 9.72 14.76
C ASN A 295 1.41 8.90 14.85
N LYS A 296 1.67 8.23 15.97
CA LYS A 296 2.82 7.36 16.15
C LYS A 296 2.75 6.13 15.23
N GLN A 297 1.58 5.49 15.15
CA GLN A 297 1.39 4.30 14.30
C GLN A 297 1.56 4.60 12.81
N LEU A 298 1.04 5.74 12.34
CA LEU A 298 1.22 6.20 10.97
C LEU A 298 2.68 6.53 10.71
N GLU A 299 3.34 7.26 11.60
CA GLU A 299 4.76 7.61 11.45
C GLU A 299 5.65 6.35 11.32
N GLU A 300 5.44 5.37 12.18
CA GLU A 300 6.13 4.08 12.12
C GLU A 300 5.84 3.34 10.81
N GLN A 301 4.59 3.33 10.33
CA GLN A 301 4.25 2.66 9.07
C GLN A 301 4.88 3.32 7.86
N ASN A 302 4.84 4.65 7.80
CA ASN A 302 5.40 5.40 6.69
C ASN A 302 6.91 5.17 6.60
N LYS A 303 7.62 5.27 7.73
CA LYS A 303 9.04 4.90 7.81
C LYS A 303 9.28 3.45 7.38
N LYS A 304 8.53 2.50 7.93
CA LYS A 304 8.69 1.08 7.60
C LYS A 304 8.54 0.82 6.11
N PHE A 305 7.53 1.39 5.45
CA PHE A 305 7.31 1.16 4.03
C PHE A 305 8.31 1.93 3.16
N ILE A 306 8.65 3.17 3.50
CA ILE A 306 9.60 3.98 2.73
C ILE A 306 11.00 3.37 2.75
N PHE A 307 11.45 2.85 3.89
CA PHE A 307 12.82 2.34 4.06
C PHE A 307 12.98 0.84 3.80
N ASN A 308 11.99 0.01 4.15
CA ASN A 308 12.14 -1.45 4.09
C ASN A 308 11.44 -2.09 2.88
N SER A 309 10.86 -1.29 1.99
CA SER A 309 10.12 -1.75 0.80
C SER A 309 10.57 -0.98 -0.45
N PRO A 310 10.27 -1.47 -1.67
CA PRO A 310 10.42 -0.71 -2.90
C PRO A 310 9.46 0.50 -2.98
N ALA A 311 9.19 1.22 -1.89
CA ALA A 311 8.37 2.42 -1.91
C ALA A 311 9.08 3.58 -2.61
N PHE A 312 10.38 3.71 -2.36
CA PHE A 312 11.21 4.80 -2.84
C PHE A 312 12.65 4.33 -3.02
N ARG A 313 13.27 4.65 -4.16
CA ARG A 313 14.70 4.42 -4.39
C ARG A 313 15.25 5.41 -5.40
N ILE A 314 16.42 5.97 -5.14
CA ILE A 314 17.14 6.80 -6.12
C ILE A 314 18.30 6.00 -6.72
N ASP A 315 18.38 5.98 -8.05
CA ASP A 315 19.57 5.56 -8.81
C ASP A 315 20.24 6.82 -9.38
N ARG A 316 21.21 7.36 -8.65
CA ARG A 316 21.91 8.61 -9.00
C ARG A 316 22.75 8.45 -10.28
N LYS A 317 23.29 7.26 -10.53
CA LYS A 317 24.10 6.98 -11.74
C LYS A 317 23.24 7.04 -13.00
N LYS A 318 22.02 6.49 -12.93
CA LYS A 318 21.06 6.51 -14.04
C LYS A 318 20.17 7.75 -14.05
N ARG A 319 20.26 8.60 -13.02
CA ARG A 319 19.35 9.74 -12.79
C ARG A 319 17.87 9.32 -12.81
N LYS A 320 17.56 8.25 -12.07
CA LYS A 320 16.20 7.71 -11.97
C LYS A 320 15.71 7.70 -10.53
N VAL A 321 14.48 8.15 -10.33
CA VAL A 321 13.76 8.04 -9.07
C VAL A 321 12.67 6.99 -9.24
N TYR A 322 12.72 5.96 -8.40
CA TYR A 322 11.76 4.87 -8.42
C TYR A 322 10.75 5.05 -7.30
N LEU A 323 9.46 5.08 -7.65
CA LEU A 323 8.34 5.18 -6.72
C LEU A 323 7.50 3.90 -6.75
N SER A 324 6.92 3.50 -5.63
CA SER A 324 5.91 2.44 -5.65
C SER A 324 4.72 2.83 -6.51
N THR A 325 4.17 1.87 -7.27
CA THR A 325 2.98 2.08 -8.10
C THR A 325 1.77 2.62 -7.33
N ILE A 326 1.65 2.37 -6.02
CA ILE A 326 0.54 2.93 -5.23
C ILE A 326 0.57 4.47 -5.21
N LEU A 327 1.74 5.07 -5.38
CA LEU A 327 1.94 6.53 -5.39
C LEU A 327 1.68 7.17 -6.75
N GLN A 328 1.24 6.39 -7.75
CA GLN A 328 0.83 6.95 -9.04
C GLN A 328 -0.35 7.92 -8.88
N PRO A 329 -0.43 8.98 -9.71
CA PRO A 329 -1.57 9.90 -9.73
C PRO A 329 -2.92 9.21 -9.91
N THR A 330 -2.95 8.13 -10.71
CA THR A 330 -4.13 7.30 -11.01
C THR A 330 -4.52 6.35 -9.87
N TRP A 331 -3.79 6.39 -8.75
CA TRP A 331 -4.09 5.64 -7.53
C TRP A 331 -4.03 6.58 -6.32
N PHE A 332 -3.11 6.41 -5.36
CA PHE A 332 -3.07 7.27 -4.17
C PHE A 332 -2.37 8.61 -4.38
N GLY A 333 -1.60 8.79 -5.46
CA GLY A 333 -0.78 9.99 -5.67
C GLY A 333 -1.59 11.29 -5.68
N SER A 334 -2.79 11.27 -6.26
CA SER A 334 -3.70 12.43 -6.26
C SER A 334 -4.19 12.80 -4.86
N GLY A 335 -4.28 11.83 -3.95
CA GLY A 335 -4.71 12.04 -2.57
C GLY A 335 -3.75 12.86 -1.70
N PHE A 336 -2.50 13.04 -2.15
CA PHE A 336 -1.52 13.89 -1.45
C PHE A 336 -1.70 15.38 -1.79
N VAL A 337 -2.35 15.71 -2.91
CA VAL A 337 -2.45 17.09 -3.42
C VAL A 337 -3.06 18.06 -2.40
N PRO A 338 -4.16 17.74 -1.69
CA PRO A 338 -4.78 18.68 -0.75
C PRO A 338 -3.86 19.15 0.38
N LYS A 339 -2.89 18.31 0.79
CA LYS A 339 -2.00 18.59 1.94
C LYS A 339 -0.57 18.96 1.54
N TYR A 340 -0.08 18.42 0.42
CA TYR A 340 1.32 18.53 0.00
C TYR A 340 1.49 19.20 -1.38
N GLY A 341 0.40 19.53 -2.09
CA GLY A 341 0.45 20.11 -3.44
C GLY A 341 0.78 21.61 -3.50
N THR A 342 0.79 22.32 -2.36
CA THR A 342 1.03 23.77 -2.29
C THR A 342 2.51 24.14 -2.31
N ASN A 343 3.40 23.15 -2.22
CA ASN A 343 4.84 23.39 -2.20
C ASN A 343 5.32 23.99 -3.54
N LYS A 344 6.15 25.04 -3.46
CA LYS A 344 6.81 25.64 -4.63
C LYS A 344 8.01 24.82 -5.12
N LYS A 345 8.38 23.73 -4.45
CA LYS A 345 9.40 22.78 -4.91
C LYS A 345 8.81 21.83 -5.97
N PHE A 346 9.66 21.23 -6.81
CA PHE A 346 9.27 20.31 -7.89
C PHE A 346 8.23 20.88 -8.87
N LYS A 347 8.36 22.16 -9.26
CA LYS A 347 7.41 22.85 -10.17
C LYS A 347 7.29 22.21 -11.54
N ASP A 348 8.36 21.55 -11.99
CA ASP A 348 8.40 20.91 -13.30
C ASP A 348 7.69 19.54 -13.29
N GLN A 349 7.26 19.06 -12.12
CA GLN A 349 6.49 17.83 -11.96
C GLN A 349 4.98 18.12 -11.95
N GLU A 350 4.20 17.14 -12.43
CA GLU A 350 2.73 17.09 -12.34
C GLU A 350 2.26 17.30 -10.88
N PRO A 351 1.11 17.96 -10.59
CA PRO A 351 0.72 18.28 -9.21
C PRO A 351 0.67 17.11 -8.24
N ALA A 352 0.16 15.95 -8.67
CA ALA A 352 0.12 14.74 -7.84
C ALA A 352 1.53 14.22 -7.51
N VAL A 353 2.41 14.18 -8.50
CA VAL A 353 3.81 13.77 -8.33
C VAL A 353 4.55 14.74 -7.41
N ARG A 354 4.38 16.04 -7.60
CA ARG A 354 4.95 17.08 -6.71
C ARG A 354 4.51 16.90 -5.26
N ALA A 355 3.24 16.60 -5.04
CA ALA A 355 2.69 16.39 -3.70
C ALA A 355 3.30 15.13 -3.05
N VAL A 356 3.43 14.04 -3.80
CA VAL A 356 4.11 12.83 -3.33
C VAL A 356 5.57 13.10 -2.99
N LEU A 357 6.33 13.79 -3.86
CA LEU A 357 7.72 14.13 -3.57
C LEU A 357 7.85 15.01 -2.32
N SER A 358 7.00 16.03 -2.19
CA SER A 358 6.93 16.90 -0.99
C SER A 358 6.55 16.14 0.28
N PHE A 359 5.77 15.07 0.16
CA PHE A 359 5.50 14.18 1.27
C PHE A 359 6.75 13.36 1.65
N LEU A 360 7.44 12.79 0.66
CA LEU A 360 8.60 11.94 0.87
C LEU A 360 9.80 12.68 1.48
N THR A 361 9.96 13.98 1.22
CA THR A 361 11.02 14.81 1.86
C THR A 361 10.96 14.81 3.38
N ASN A 362 9.81 14.48 4.00
CA ASN A 362 9.69 14.36 5.45
C ASN A 362 10.33 13.08 6.02
N TYR A 363 10.66 12.11 5.16
CA TYR A 363 11.12 10.78 5.56
C TYR A 363 12.48 10.41 4.98
N ILE A 364 12.99 11.09 3.97
CA ILE A 364 14.26 10.75 3.31
C ILE A 364 15.41 11.64 3.81
N SER A 365 16.64 11.27 3.46
CA SER A 365 17.83 12.03 3.87
C SER A 365 17.87 13.44 3.24
N GLU A 366 18.63 14.36 3.85
CA GLU A 366 18.90 15.68 3.26
C GLU A 366 19.58 15.55 1.89
N GLN A 367 20.47 14.56 1.72
CA GLN A 367 21.13 14.29 0.45
C GLN A 367 20.14 13.86 -0.64
N ASP A 368 19.18 12.99 -0.31
CA ASP A 368 18.14 12.58 -1.24
C ASP A 368 17.19 13.72 -1.55
N THR A 369 16.83 14.52 -0.54
CA THR A 369 16.01 15.73 -0.71
C THR A 369 16.68 16.71 -1.66
N HIS A 370 17.98 16.98 -1.48
CA HIS A 370 18.75 17.84 -2.36
C HIS A 370 18.78 17.33 -3.80
N PHE A 371 19.02 16.02 -3.99
CA PHE A 371 18.96 15.40 -5.31
C PHE A 371 17.60 15.60 -5.98
N LEU A 372 16.49 15.39 -5.24
CA LEU A 372 15.15 15.57 -5.80
C LEU A 372 14.82 17.03 -6.15
N GLU A 373 15.43 17.99 -5.45
CA GLU A 373 15.13 19.42 -5.61
C GLU A 373 15.96 20.11 -6.68
N VAL A 374 17.19 19.66 -6.91
CA VAL A 374 18.19 20.38 -7.73
C VAL A 374 18.57 19.62 -9.00
N GLU A 375 18.59 18.28 -8.97
CA GLU A 375 19.07 17.49 -10.09
C GLU A 375 17.96 17.16 -11.08
N ASN A 376 18.37 16.91 -12.34
CA ASN A 376 17.46 16.38 -13.35
C ASN A 376 17.38 14.85 -13.24
N TYR A 377 16.15 14.32 -13.16
CA TYR A 377 15.87 12.89 -13.12
C TYR A 377 14.55 12.55 -13.81
N SER A 378 14.40 11.28 -14.21
CA SER A 378 13.10 10.73 -14.57
C SER A 378 12.49 9.94 -13.41
N ILE A 379 11.16 9.90 -13.36
CA ILE A 379 10.41 9.10 -12.40
C ILE A 379 9.94 7.82 -13.07
N GLU A 380 10.21 6.68 -12.45
CA GLU A 380 9.71 5.38 -12.86
C GLU A 380 8.92 4.72 -11.72
N TYR A 381 7.84 4.05 -12.06
CA TYR A 381 7.05 3.31 -11.07
C TYR A 381 7.47 1.85 -11.02
N ILE A 382 7.79 1.38 -9.81
CA ILE A 382 8.22 0.01 -9.58
C ILE A 382 7.06 -0.92 -9.82
N THR A 383 7.28 -1.93 -10.68
CA THR A 383 6.24 -2.88 -10.98
C THR A 383 5.79 -3.65 -9.74
N PRO A 384 4.49 -3.64 -9.43
CA PRO A 384 3.96 -4.28 -8.25
C PRO A 384 4.04 -5.81 -8.35
N ASN A 385 4.46 -6.43 -7.27
CA ASN A 385 4.35 -7.86 -7.04
C ASN A 385 2.96 -8.15 -6.44
N TRP A 386 2.05 -8.64 -7.27
CA TRP A 386 0.65 -8.90 -6.91
C TRP A 386 0.42 -10.19 -6.14
N ARG A 387 1.49 -10.97 -5.90
CA ARG A 387 1.42 -12.19 -5.10
C ARG A 387 0.94 -11.86 -3.70
N LEU A 388 0.08 -12.72 -3.18
CA LEU A 388 -0.48 -12.60 -1.85
C LEU A 388 0.62 -12.58 -0.78
N ASN A 389 0.51 -11.70 0.22
CA ASN A 389 1.41 -11.66 1.39
C ASN A 389 1.09 -12.80 2.39
N ASP A 390 1.19 -14.05 1.94
CA ASP A 390 0.84 -15.25 2.70
C ASP A 390 2.07 -15.90 3.36
N ASN A 391 1.99 -16.18 4.67
CA ASN A 391 3.00 -16.97 5.40
C ASN A 391 2.54 -18.38 5.81
N SER A 392 1.36 -18.82 5.38
CA SER A 392 0.77 -20.11 5.77
C SER A 392 1.46 -21.36 5.19
N ARG A 393 2.45 -21.17 4.30
CA ARG A 393 3.26 -22.24 3.70
C ARG A 393 4.61 -22.45 4.40
N LYS A 394 4.92 -21.63 5.41
CA LYS A 394 6.15 -21.74 6.20
C LYS A 394 5.97 -22.65 7.41
#